data_AF-G5LM56-F1
#
_entry.id   AF-G5LM56-F1
#
_cell.length_a   1.000
_cell.length_b   1.000
_cell.length_c   1.000
_cell.angle_alpha   90.00
_cell.angle_beta   90.00
_cell.angle_gamma   90.00
#
_symmetry.space_group_name_H-M   'P 1'
#
loop_
_entity.id
_entity.type
_entity.pdbx_description
1 polymer ?
#
loop_
_entity_poly.entity_id
_entity_poly.type
_entity_poly.pdbx_seq_one_letter_code
_entity_poly.pdbx_strand_id
1 'polypeptide(L)'
;MKGTVFAVALNHRSQLDAWQEAFSQPPYNAPPKTAVWFIKPRNTVIRHGEPIPYPQGEKVLSGATVALIVGKTASRIRPEAAADYIA
;
A
#
# COMPACT_ATOMS: atom_id res chain seq x y z
N MET A 1 17.11 2.47 -1.75
CA MET A 1 16.53 3.78 -1.37
C MET A 1 16.40 3.83 0.14
N LYS A 2 16.60 4.99 0.78
CA LYS A 2 16.46 5.18 2.24
C LYS A 2 15.30 6.13 2.56
N GLY A 3 14.09 5.79 2.11
CA GLY A 3 12.87 6.58 2.33
C GLY A 3 11.81 5.79 3.09
N THR A 4 10.78 6.50 3.57
CA THR A 4 9.58 5.86 4.13
C THR A 4 8.78 5.20 3.01
N VAL A 5 8.39 3.94 3.20
CA VAL A 5 7.56 3.20 2.24
C VAL A 5 6.11 3.27 2.68
N PHE A 6 5.32 4.07 1.96
CA PHE A 6 3.88 4.13 2.08
C PHE A 6 3.23 3.15 1.10
N ALA A 7 2.08 2.61 1.47
CA ALA A 7 1.27 1.78 0.60
C ALA A 7 -0.22 1.95 0.92
N VAL A 8 -1.06 1.60 -0.05
CA VAL A 8 -2.52 1.71 0.05
C VAL A 8 -3.16 0.32 -0.02
N ALA A 9 -4.03 0.03 0.93
CA ALA A 9 -4.88 -1.16 0.96
C ALA A 9 -6.25 -0.85 0.34
N LEU A 10 -7.02 -1.89 0.00
CA LEU A 10 -8.37 -1.76 -0.57
C LEU A 10 -8.40 -0.88 -1.85
N ASN A 11 -7.34 -0.93 -2.67
CA ASN A 11 -7.20 -0.10 -3.88
C ASN A 11 -7.36 -0.90 -5.19
N HIS A 12 -7.64 -2.21 -5.10
CA HIS A 12 -7.99 -3.03 -6.26
C HIS A 12 -9.49 -3.31 -6.28
N ARG A 13 -10.15 -3.07 -7.41
CA ARG A 13 -11.61 -3.19 -7.53
C ARG A 13 -12.12 -4.57 -7.13
N SER A 14 -11.45 -5.65 -7.55
CA SER A 14 -11.90 -7.00 -7.17
C SER A 14 -11.89 -7.26 -5.66
N GLN A 15 -11.01 -6.59 -4.90
CA GLN A 15 -11.00 -6.70 -3.45
C GLN A 15 -12.14 -5.89 -2.84
N LEU A 16 -12.49 -4.75 -3.41
CA LEU A 16 -13.66 -3.98 -3.00
C LEU A 16 -14.95 -4.76 -3.25
N ASP A 17 -15.08 -5.36 -4.44
CA ASP A 17 -16.24 -6.17 -4.82
C ASP A 17 -16.39 -7.38 -3.89
N ALA A 18 -15.29 -8.10 -3.63
CA ALA A 18 -15.29 -9.26 -2.74
C ALA A 18 -15.63 -8.92 -1.28
N TRP A 19 -15.41 -7.67 -0.84
CA TRP A 19 -15.66 -7.22 0.53
C TRP A 19 -16.92 -6.37 0.68
N GLN A 20 -17.66 -6.13 -0.41
CA GLN A 20 -18.76 -5.15 -0.45
C GLN A 20 -19.82 -5.39 0.63
N GLU A 21 -20.24 -6.65 0.82
CA GLU A 21 -21.21 -7.00 1.87
C GLU A 21 -20.64 -6.81 3.27
N ALA A 22 -19.41 -7.29 3.50
CA ALA A 22 -18.75 -7.18 4.80
C ALA A 22 -18.58 -5.72 5.23
N PHE A 23 -18.27 -4.81 4.31
CA PHE A 23 -18.13 -3.39 4.63
C PHE A 23 -19.40 -2.74 5.22
N SER A 24 -20.58 -3.29 4.94
CA SER A 24 -21.84 -2.75 5.48
C SER A 24 -22.18 -3.31 6.87
N GLN A 25 -21.42 -4.28 7.37
CA GLN A 25 -21.64 -4.93 8.66
C GLN A 25 -20.62 -4.45 9.71
N PRO A 26 -20.92 -4.58 11.02
CA PRO A 26 -19.92 -4.39 12.07
C PRO A 26 -18.71 -5.33 11.85
N PRO A 27 -17.46 -4.87 12.12
CA PRO A 27 -17.07 -3.60 12.71
C PRO A 27 -16.93 -2.43 11.72
N TYR A 28 -17.17 -2.65 10.42
CA TYR A 28 -16.90 -1.65 9.37
C TYR A 28 -18.02 -0.63 9.22
N ASN A 29 -19.28 -1.09 9.20
CA ASN A 29 -20.54 -0.33 9.11
C ASN A 29 -20.72 0.53 7.83
N ALA A 30 -19.65 0.90 7.13
CA ALA A 30 -19.67 1.48 5.81
C ALA A 30 -18.34 1.20 5.07
N PRO A 31 -18.35 1.22 3.72
CA PRO A 31 -17.12 1.17 2.92
C PRO A 31 -16.16 2.33 3.23
N PRO A 32 -14.85 2.16 2.99
CA PRO A 32 -13.88 3.24 3.15
C PRO A 32 -14.22 4.45 2.27
N LYS A 33 -14.26 5.64 2.88
CA LYS A 33 -14.54 6.90 2.18
C LYS A 33 -13.29 7.58 1.61
N THR A 34 -12.13 7.20 2.12
CA THR A 34 -10.82 7.74 1.75
C THR A 34 -9.81 6.59 1.64
N ALA A 35 -8.62 6.87 1.10
CA ALA A 35 -7.58 5.88 0.95
C ALA A 35 -7.17 5.26 2.31
N VAL A 36 -7.01 3.92 2.32
CA VAL A 36 -6.62 3.15 3.49
C VAL A 36 -5.11 2.94 3.46
N TRP A 37 -4.38 3.67 4.30
CA TRP A 37 -2.93 3.71 4.28
C TRP A 37 -2.27 2.74 5.25
N PHE A 38 -1.09 2.25 4.88
CA PHE A 38 -0.18 1.56 5.79
C PHE A 38 1.29 1.86 5.44
N ILE A 39 2.20 1.58 6.37
CA ILE A 39 3.64 1.79 6.21
C ILE A 39 4.35 0.44 6.27
N LYS A 40 5.34 0.23 5.39
CA LYS A 40 6.32 -0.85 5.51
C LYS A 40 7.55 -0.31 6.26
N PRO A 41 7.74 -0.67 7.55
CA PRO A 41 8.83 -0.12 8.36
C PRO A 41 10.20 -0.61 7.87
N ARG A 42 11.26 0.07 8.32
CA ARG A 42 12.65 -0.14 7.85
C ARG A 42 13.13 -1.59 7.83
N ASN A 43 12.67 -2.43 8.76
CA ASN A 43 13.08 -3.84 8.85
C ASN A 43 12.43 -4.74 7.78
N THR A 44 11.44 -4.24 7.04
CA THR A 44 10.74 -4.97 5.97
C THR A 44 11.23 -4.63 4.58
N VAL A 45 12.07 -3.59 4.45
CA VAL A 45 12.58 -3.13 3.16
C VAL A 45 13.88 -3.87 2.86
N ILE A 46 13.83 -4.74 1.86
CA ILE A 46 14.97 -5.52 1.35
C ILE A 46 15.24 -5.16 -0.12
N ARG A 47 16.44 -5.47 -0.63
CA ARG A 47 16.83 -5.21 -2.03
C ARG A 47 16.59 -6.41 -2.94
N HIS A 48 16.67 -6.18 -4.25
CA HIS A 48 16.69 -7.27 -5.22
C HIS A 48 17.79 -8.28 -4.88
N GLY A 49 17.43 -9.57 -4.87
CA GLY A 49 18.33 -10.67 -4.53
C GLY A 49 18.49 -10.94 -3.03
N GLU A 50 18.00 -10.07 -2.14
CA GLU A 50 17.99 -10.36 -0.70
C GLU A 50 16.89 -11.38 -0.37
N PRO A 51 17.13 -12.28 0.60
CA PRO A 51 16.16 -13.31 0.98
C PRO A 51 14.94 -12.68 1.68
N ILE A 52 13.76 -13.27 1.48
CA ILE A 52 12.56 -13.02 2.30
C ILE A 52 12.56 -14.07 3.43
N PRO A 53 12.80 -13.70 4.70
CA PRO A 53 12.76 -14.67 5.80
C PRO A 53 11.36 -15.27 5.93
N TYR A 54 11.28 -16.60 5.95
CA TYR A 54 10.00 -17.31 6.06
C TYR A 54 9.70 -17.64 7.54
N PRO A 55 8.60 -17.13 8.12
CA PRO A 55 8.18 -17.50 9.47
C PRO A 55 7.66 -18.94 9.52
N GLN A 56 8.18 -19.75 10.45
CA GLN A 56 7.76 -21.15 10.62
C GLN A 56 6.29 -21.23 11.07
N GLY A 57 5.53 -22.14 10.47
CA GLY A 57 4.13 -22.41 10.83
C GLY A 57 3.10 -21.43 10.26
N GLU A 58 3.55 -20.40 9.55
CA GLU A 58 2.66 -19.35 9.01
C GLU A 58 2.41 -19.51 7.51
N LYS A 59 1.27 -19.01 7.03
CA LYS A 59 0.97 -18.87 5.61
C LYS A 59 1.47 -17.52 5.11
N VAL A 60 2.35 -17.53 4.10
CA VAL A 60 2.91 -16.32 3.50
C VAL A 60 2.37 -16.12 2.08
N LEU A 61 2.04 -14.87 1.73
CA LEU A 61 1.54 -14.49 0.41
C LEU A 61 2.51 -13.52 -0.27
N SER A 62 2.77 -13.74 -1.56
CA SER A 62 3.43 -12.74 -2.40
C SER A 62 2.45 -11.60 -2.72
N GLY A 63 2.92 -10.37 -2.62
CA GLY A 63 2.14 -9.15 -2.86
C GLY A 63 2.78 -8.26 -3.93
N ALA A 64 3.09 -8.84 -5.09
CA ALA A 64 3.72 -8.12 -6.20
C ALA A 64 2.90 -6.88 -6.59
N THR A 65 3.59 -5.74 -6.73
CA THR A 65 2.98 -4.44 -7.04
C THR A 65 4.07 -3.49 -7.57
N VAL A 66 3.67 -2.26 -7.91
CA VAL A 66 4.57 -1.17 -8.30
C VAL A 66 4.57 -0.07 -7.22
N ALA A 67 5.70 0.61 -7.06
CA ALA A 67 5.82 1.79 -6.22
C ALA A 67 6.19 3.00 -7.09
N LEU A 68 5.56 4.14 -6.85
CA LEU A 68 6.06 5.43 -7.34
C LEU A 68 7.17 5.93 -6.41
N ILE A 69 8.13 6.67 -6.95
CA ILE A 69 9.20 7.28 -6.17
C ILE A 69 9.00 8.79 -6.17
N VAL A 70 8.93 9.39 -4.98
CA VAL A 70 8.84 10.85 -4.84
C VAL A 70 10.20 11.47 -5.16
N GLY A 71 10.27 12.30 -6.20
CA GLY A 71 11.50 12.92 -6.70
C GLY A 71 11.87 14.26 -6.06
N LYS A 72 10.90 14.99 -5.50
CA LYS A 72 11.11 16.27 -4.80
C LYS A 72 10.08 16.46 -3.70
N THR A 73 10.34 17.37 -2.75
CA THR A 73 9.44 17.65 -1.62
C THR A 73 8.01 17.91 -2.08
N ALA A 74 7.08 17.02 -1.71
CA ALA A 74 5.66 17.09 -2.08
C ALA A 74 4.83 17.51 -0.86
N SER A 75 4.03 18.57 -0.99
CA SER A 75 3.11 19.03 0.07
C SER A 75 1.84 19.61 -0.57
N ARG A 76 0.68 19.05 -0.21
CA ARG A 76 -0.65 19.47 -0.73
C ARG A 76 -0.69 19.58 -2.27
N ILE A 77 -0.16 18.55 -2.95
CA ILE A 77 -0.09 18.51 -4.41
C ILE A 77 -1.46 18.21 -5.01
N ARG A 78 -1.83 18.94 -6.06
CA ARG A 78 -3.04 18.67 -6.84
C ARG A 78 -2.83 17.44 -7.74
N PRO A 79 -3.84 16.59 -7.96
CA PRO A 79 -3.69 15.37 -8.78
C PRO A 79 -3.09 15.62 -10.16
N GLU A 80 -3.48 16.70 -10.83
CA GLU A 80 -3.00 17.08 -12.16
C GLU A 80 -1.50 17.43 -12.21
N ALA A 81 -0.90 17.78 -11.06
CA ALA A 81 0.52 18.10 -10.95
C ALA A 81 1.36 16.92 -10.41
N ALA A 82 0.75 15.75 -10.18
CA ALA A 82 1.42 14.62 -9.51
C ALA A 82 2.65 14.12 -10.28
N ALA A 83 2.57 14.07 -11.62
CA ALA A 83 3.65 13.59 -12.48
C ALA A 83 4.96 14.39 -12.26
N ASP A 84 4.88 15.69 -12.00
CA ASP A 84 6.04 16.56 -11.77
C ASP A 84 6.82 16.22 -10.49
N TYR A 85 6.24 15.41 -9.60
CA TYR A 85 6.83 15.00 -8.32
C TYR A 85 7.23 13.52 -8.29
N ILE A 86 6.94 12.76 -9.34
CA ILE A 86 7.35 11.35 -9.49
C ILE A 86 8.67 11.33 -10.27
N ALA A 87 9.70 10.68 -9.72
CA ALA A 87 11.02 10.53 -10.34
C ALA A 87 11.10 9.33 -11.31
#